data_AF-A0A964UX21-F1
#
_entry.id   AF-A0A964UX21-F1
#
_cell.length_a   1.000
_cell.length_b   1.000
_cell.length_c   1.000
_cell.angle_alpha   90.00
_cell.angle_beta   90.00
_cell.angle_gamma   90.00
#
_symmetry.space_group_name_H-M   'P 1'
#
loop_
_entity.id
_entity.type
_entity.pdbx_description
1 polymer ?
#
loop_
_entity_poly.entity_id
_entity_poly.type
_entity_poly.pdbx_seq_one_letter_code
_entity_poly.pdbx_strand_id
1 'polypeptide(L)'
;MPGTDLSPARGPATETRPAGAASRARYDPYLLAGALAVGYALVSVLRWHRLDNRSWDLGIFEQAIRAYAHFQAPVADLKGPGTHILGDHFSPVTALLAPLYRVFPSPVTLLLAQAALFALSAVPVTRVAARLLGRARGLAIGVAYGLSWGLQRAVDFDFHEIAFAVPLIAFSLEAVLRERWRAALWWALPLVLVKEDLGLTCAALAVVVALRARRKEPRMVPYAIGLATFGAVAALLTFTVLIPAFNTGGGYDYWDKVSEGPTPLDGLGTKFRTLGWLIVPTTGLLALRSPLIIVALPTLGWRFVSGDSHYWGTDWHYSAVLMPVVALALVDALDRSRHSGRAWLRAYAAQVPTAVAAAALALTTALPLGTLTESATYRAGPGASAAKELLGTIPDGSTVEANIGPISHLTSRCRVFWFGNTQGVTPEYIALENTGGKYKDPVGTARNLHPDARYTVTGTAGGYVLLKRML
;
A
#
# COMPACT_ATOMS: atom_id res chain seq x y z
N MET A 1 -41.21 -74.73 -14.70
CA MET A 1 -42.01 -73.50 -14.88
C MET A 1 -43.07 -73.48 -13.78
N PRO A 2 -43.33 -72.36 -13.10
CA PRO A 2 -42.51 -71.83 -11.99
C PRO A 2 -43.35 -71.37 -10.78
N GLY A 3 -42.70 -70.92 -9.71
CA GLY A 3 -43.34 -70.23 -8.59
C GLY A 3 -42.35 -69.82 -7.50
N THR A 4 -41.36 -69.00 -7.86
CA THR A 4 -40.37 -68.44 -6.92
C THR A 4 -40.93 -67.22 -6.19
N ASP A 5 -40.80 -67.28 -4.87
CA ASP A 5 -41.11 -66.28 -3.86
C ASP A 5 -40.24 -65.01 -4.04
N LEU A 6 -40.86 -63.83 -4.08
CA LEU A 6 -40.19 -62.53 -4.21
C LEU A 6 -40.44 -61.69 -2.96
N SER A 7 -39.46 -61.70 -2.04
CA SER A 7 -39.31 -60.64 -1.05
C SER A 7 -38.80 -59.35 -1.71
N PRO A 8 -39.37 -58.17 -1.42
CA PRO A 8 -38.87 -56.92 -1.99
C PRO A 8 -37.59 -56.48 -1.29
N ALA A 9 -36.52 -56.32 -2.07
CA ALA A 9 -35.25 -55.75 -1.63
C ALA A 9 -35.45 -54.27 -1.21
N ARG A 10 -35.01 -53.94 0.01
CA ARG A 10 -34.89 -52.56 0.50
C ARG A 10 -33.86 -51.81 -0.37
N GLY A 11 -34.34 -50.84 -1.15
CA GLY A 11 -33.47 -49.92 -1.89
C GLY A 11 -32.64 -49.04 -0.94
N PRO A 12 -31.49 -48.50 -1.39
CA PRO A 12 -30.64 -47.66 -0.56
C PRO A 12 -31.37 -46.37 -0.21
N ALA A 13 -31.52 -46.12 1.09
CA ALA A 13 -32.05 -44.88 1.63
C ALA A 13 -31.22 -43.71 1.11
N THR A 14 -31.86 -42.87 0.29
CA THR A 14 -31.30 -41.61 -0.16
C THR A 14 -31.32 -40.68 1.05
N GLU A 15 -30.18 -40.56 1.75
CA GLU A 15 -29.97 -39.52 2.75
C GLU A 15 -30.10 -38.16 2.07
N THR A 16 -31.30 -37.61 2.15
CA THR A 16 -31.58 -36.22 1.83
C THR A 16 -30.86 -35.37 2.87
N ARG A 17 -29.68 -34.85 2.50
CA ARG A 17 -28.98 -33.82 3.29
C ARG A 17 -29.98 -32.70 3.58
N PRO A 18 -30.16 -32.28 4.84
CA PRO A 18 -31.12 -31.24 5.15
C PRO A 18 -30.72 -29.94 4.44
N ALA A 19 -31.53 -29.55 3.46
CA ALA A 19 -31.58 -28.22 2.90
C ALA A 19 -32.16 -27.30 3.98
N GLY A 20 -31.30 -26.81 4.87
CA GLY A 20 -31.77 -26.17 6.10
C GLY A 20 -30.69 -25.38 6.84
N ALA A 21 -29.95 -24.54 6.12
CA ALA A 21 -29.30 -23.39 6.73
C ALA A 21 -29.33 -22.26 5.71
N ALA A 22 -30.45 -21.52 5.70
CA ALA A 22 -30.49 -20.21 5.08
C ALA A 22 -29.23 -19.44 5.52
N SER A 23 -28.39 -19.12 4.54
CA SER A 23 -27.13 -18.40 4.71
C SER A 23 -27.43 -17.06 5.39
N ARG A 24 -27.37 -16.99 6.73
CA ARG A 24 -27.18 -15.70 7.42
C ARG A 24 -26.00 -15.05 6.72
N ALA A 25 -26.25 -13.91 6.07
CA ALA A 25 -25.20 -13.14 5.41
C ALA A 25 -24.04 -13.00 6.40
N ARG A 26 -22.88 -13.55 6.05
CA ARG A 26 -21.75 -13.63 6.96
C ARG A 26 -21.00 -12.30 6.89
N TYR A 27 -21.30 -11.42 7.84
CA TYR A 27 -20.77 -10.06 7.88
C TYR A 27 -19.32 -9.98 8.38
N ASP A 28 -18.72 -11.07 8.89
CA ASP A 28 -17.39 -11.05 9.53
C ASP A 28 -16.28 -10.38 8.71
N PRO A 29 -16.11 -10.64 7.39
CA PRO A 29 -15.10 -9.96 6.58
C PRO A 29 -15.30 -8.45 6.52
N TYR A 30 -16.55 -7.99 6.51
CA TYR A 30 -16.93 -6.59 6.41
C TYR A 30 -16.79 -5.88 7.75
N LEU A 31 -17.15 -6.54 8.85
CA LEU A 31 -16.95 -6.01 10.21
C LEU A 31 -15.46 -5.86 10.51
N LEU A 32 -14.65 -6.87 10.15
CA LEU A 32 -13.19 -6.79 10.27
C LEU A 32 -12.63 -5.64 9.44
N ALA A 33 -13.03 -5.53 8.16
CA ALA A 33 -12.62 -4.41 7.32
C ALA A 33 -13.04 -3.05 7.92
N GLY A 34 -14.25 -2.93 8.45
CA GLY A 34 -14.70 -1.71 9.14
C GLY A 34 -13.82 -1.35 10.34
N ALA A 35 -13.51 -2.32 11.19
CA ALA A 35 -12.62 -2.13 12.35
C ALA A 35 -11.20 -1.73 11.92
N LEU A 36 -10.64 -2.37 10.89
CA LEU A 36 -9.33 -2.05 10.33
C LEU A 36 -9.33 -0.65 9.71
N ALA A 37 -10.38 -0.26 8.97
CA ALA A 37 -10.49 1.06 8.38
C ALA A 37 -10.46 2.15 9.46
N VAL A 38 -11.20 1.97 10.55
CA VAL A 38 -11.19 2.89 11.69
C VAL A 38 -9.80 2.92 12.35
N GLY A 39 -9.19 1.76 12.62
CA GLY A 39 -7.87 1.70 13.24
C GLY A 39 -6.78 2.38 12.40
N TYR A 40 -6.71 2.08 11.10
CA TYR A 40 -5.76 2.70 10.18
C TYR A 40 -5.99 4.21 10.04
N ALA A 41 -7.26 4.64 9.92
CA ALA A 41 -7.60 6.05 9.84
C ALA A 41 -7.18 6.80 11.12
N LEU A 42 -7.44 6.24 12.30
CA LEU A 42 -7.02 6.83 13.56
C LEU A 42 -5.49 6.99 13.63
N VAL A 43 -4.72 5.97 13.25
CA VAL A 43 -3.24 6.05 13.23
C VAL A 43 -2.79 7.19 12.32
N SER A 44 -3.21 7.22 11.06
CA SER A 44 -2.74 8.21 10.10
C SER A 44 -3.19 9.63 10.45
N VAL A 45 -4.47 9.82 10.82
CA VAL A 45 -5.03 11.15 11.12
C VAL A 45 -4.50 11.72 12.43
N LEU A 46 -4.35 10.91 13.48
CA LEU A 46 -3.79 11.40 14.74
C LEU A 46 -2.33 11.79 14.58
N ARG A 47 -1.54 11.04 13.79
CA ARG A 47 -0.15 11.42 13.49
C ARG A 47 -0.04 12.70 12.69
N TRP A 48 -0.89 12.87 11.67
CA TRP A 48 -1.00 14.14 10.94
C TRP A 48 -1.37 15.31 11.88
N HIS A 49 -2.32 15.10 12.80
CA HIS A 49 -2.68 16.10 13.79
C HIS A 49 -1.57 16.42 14.80
N ARG A 50 -0.65 15.50 15.08
CA ARG A 50 0.47 15.76 16.00
C ARG A 50 1.71 16.35 15.30
N LEU A 51 1.68 16.50 13.97
CA LEU A 51 2.86 16.85 13.14
C LEU A 51 3.96 15.77 13.20
N ASP A 52 3.58 14.52 13.45
CA ASP A 52 4.50 13.36 13.52
C ASP A 52 4.67 12.64 12.17
N ASN A 53 4.01 13.12 11.12
CA ASN A 53 4.02 12.49 9.81
C ASN A 53 5.19 12.99 8.95
N ARG A 54 5.68 12.13 8.05
CA ARG A 54 6.87 12.43 7.23
C ARG A 54 6.55 13.42 6.12
N SER A 55 5.28 13.61 5.78
CA SER A 55 4.69 14.71 4.99
C SER A 55 5.16 14.88 3.54
N TRP A 56 6.34 14.38 3.17
CA TRP A 56 6.95 14.54 1.85
C TRP A 56 6.09 13.92 0.74
N ASP A 57 5.92 12.60 0.77
CA ASP A 57 5.11 11.88 -0.22
C ASP A 57 3.64 12.31 -0.16
N LEU A 58 3.10 12.54 1.04
CA LEU A 58 1.74 13.04 1.23
C LEU A 58 1.52 14.38 0.51
N GLY A 59 2.47 15.31 0.62
CA GLY A 59 2.40 16.60 -0.06
C GLY A 59 2.51 16.47 -1.58
N ILE A 60 3.39 15.59 -2.08
CA ILE A 60 3.56 15.33 -3.52
C ILE A 60 2.26 14.79 -4.12
N PHE A 61 1.69 13.74 -3.51
CA PHE A 61 0.45 13.16 -3.99
C PHE A 61 -0.73 14.10 -3.85
N GLU A 62 -0.76 14.93 -2.79
CA GLU A 62 -1.81 15.92 -2.65
C GLU A 62 -1.75 16.98 -3.75
N GLN A 63 -0.57 17.51 -4.09
CA GLN A 63 -0.44 18.48 -5.20
C GLN A 63 -0.94 17.88 -6.53
N ALA A 64 -0.55 16.63 -6.82
CA ALA A 64 -1.00 15.92 -8.01
C ALA A 64 -2.52 15.68 -8.03
N ILE A 65 -3.09 15.18 -6.93
CA ILE A 65 -4.53 14.88 -6.84
C ILE A 65 -5.36 16.16 -6.84
N ARG A 66 -4.88 17.24 -6.21
CA ARG A 66 -5.51 18.56 -6.26
C ARG A 66 -5.57 19.08 -7.69
N ALA A 67 -4.50 18.93 -8.47
CA ALA A 67 -4.49 19.30 -9.87
C ALA A 67 -5.52 18.50 -10.69
N TYR A 68 -5.57 17.16 -10.51
CA TYR A 68 -6.62 16.35 -11.14
C TYR A 68 -8.04 16.79 -10.75
N ALA A 69 -8.27 17.16 -9.49
CA ALA A 69 -9.57 17.66 -9.01
C ALA A 69 -10.01 18.98 -9.66
N HIS A 70 -9.07 19.70 -10.27
CA HIS A 70 -9.32 20.95 -11.01
C HIS A 70 -9.09 20.79 -12.53
N PHE A 71 -8.98 19.56 -13.03
CA PHE A 71 -8.71 19.26 -14.45
C PHE A 71 -7.41 19.90 -14.98
N GLN A 72 -6.40 20.00 -14.12
CA GLN A 72 -5.07 20.51 -14.44
C GLN A 72 -4.07 19.36 -14.59
N ALA A 73 -2.96 19.64 -15.27
CA ALA A 73 -1.83 18.72 -15.32
C ALA A 73 -1.31 18.45 -13.89
N PRO A 74 -1.01 17.20 -13.52
CA PRO A 74 -0.60 16.81 -12.17
C PRO A 74 0.84 17.23 -11.88
N VAL A 75 1.02 18.52 -11.58
CA VAL A 75 2.30 19.12 -11.21
C VAL A 75 2.53 18.99 -9.71
N ALA A 76 3.73 18.55 -9.33
CA ALA A 76 4.20 18.49 -7.96
C ALA A 76 5.43 19.39 -7.78
N ASP A 77 5.18 20.67 -7.47
CA ASP A 77 6.23 21.69 -7.24
C ASP A 77 7.22 21.29 -6.11
N LEU A 78 6.84 20.37 -5.22
CA LEU A 78 7.74 19.77 -4.22
C LEU A 78 8.90 18.99 -4.84
N LYS A 79 8.72 18.35 -6.01
CA LYS A 79 9.80 17.65 -6.72
C LYS A 79 10.66 18.61 -7.55
N GLY A 80 10.21 19.84 -7.72
CA GLY A 80 10.79 20.86 -8.56
C GLY A 80 9.67 21.67 -9.21
N PRO A 81 9.81 23.00 -9.34
CA PRO A 81 8.77 23.81 -9.98
C PRO A 81 8.38 23.27 -11.35
N GLY A 82 7.09 23.00 -11.54
CA GLY A 82 6.57 22.49 -12.82
C GLY A 82 6.80 20.99 -13.08
N THR A 83 7.38 20.22 -12.15
CA THR A 83 7.60 18.78 -12.35
C THR A 83 6.28 18.03 -12.51
N HIS A 84 6.13 17.32 -13.62
CA HIS A 84 4.96 16.49 -13.91
C HIS A 84 5.08 15.13 -13.22
N ILE A 85 4.14 14.78 -12.33
CA ILE A 85 4.31 13.58 -11.47
C ILE A 85 4.38 12.26 -12.24
N LEU A 86 3.73 12.18 -13.41
CA LEU A 86 3.81 11.00 -14.29
C LEU A 86 5.22 10.77 -14.87
N GLY A 87 6.10 11.77 -14.82
CA GLY A 87 7.52 11.66 -15.15
C GLY A 87 8.41 11.23 -13.98
N ASP A 88 7.84 11.09 -12.79
CA ASP A 88 8.50 10.56 -11.58
C ASP A 88 7.97 9.15 -11.28
N HIS A 89 6.64 9.02 -11.09
CA HIS A 89 5.94 7.76 -10.95
C HIS A 89 4.72 7.71 -11.87
N PHE A 90 4.62 6.65 -12.67
CA PHE A 90 3.47 6.46 -13.54
C PHE A 90 2.31 5.85 -12.74
N SER A 91 1.53 6.74 -12.12
CA SER A 91 0.45 6.38 -11.20
C SER A 91 -0.90 7.07 -11.51
N PRO A 92 -1.39 6.99 -12.77
CA PRO A 92 -2.64 7.66 -13.16
C PRO A 92 -3.88 7.21 -12.37
N VAL A 93 -3.85 6.04 -11.71
CA VAL A 93 -4.93 5.60 -10.81
C VAL A 93 -5.27 6.63 -9.72
N THR A 94 -4.31 7.44 -9.30
CA THR A 94 -4.49 8.45 -8.25
C THR A 94 -5.56 9.50 -8.61
N ALA A 95 -5.82 9.71 -9.90
CA ALA A 95 -6.90 10.56 -10.38
C ALA A 95 -8.29 10.10 -9.90
N LEU A 96 -8.46 8.83 -9.53
CA LEU A 96 -9.72 8.33 -8.95
C LEU A 96 -10.06 8.98 -7.60
N LEU A 97 -9.09 9.57 -6.89
CA LEU A 97 -9.35 10.32 -5.66
C LEU A 97 -9.79 11.76 -5.92
N ALA A 98 -9.65 12.27 -7.14
CA ALA A 98 -9.95 13.66 -7.48
C ALA A 98 -11.39 14.10 -7.11
N PRO A 99 -12.45 13.30 -7.34
CA PRO A 99 -13.81 13.68 -6.92
C PRO A 99 -13.96 13.77 -5.40
N LEU A 100 -13.33 12.85 -4.65
CA LEU A 100 -13.36 12.88 -3.19
C LEU A 100 -12.60 14.08 -2.64
N TYR A 101 -11.43 14.36 -3.23
CA TYR A 101 -10.62 15.53 -2.89
C TYR A 101 -11.35 16.84 -3.21
N ARG A 102 -12.13 16.88 -4.29
CA ARG A 102 -12.93 18.06 -4.67
C ARG A 102 -13.96 18.42 -3.60
N VAL A 103 -14.54 17.43 -2.94
CA VAL A 103 -15.52 17.63 -1.84
C VAL A 103 -14.81 17.91 -0.51
N PHE A 104 -13.67 17.26 -0.26
CA PHE A 104 -12.87 17.39 0.95
C PHE A 104 -11.40 17.69 0.60
N PRO A 105 -11.04 18.95 0.30
CA PRO A 105 -9.70 19.32 -0.19
C PRO A 105 -8.69 19.37 0.95
N SER A 106 -8.26 18.19 1.41
CA SER A 106 -7.34 18.02 2.52
C SER A 106 -6.43 16.80 2.30
N PRO A 107 -5.16 16.83 2.73
CA PRO A 107 -4.30 15.66 2.78
C PRO A 107 -4.89 14.51 3.60
N VAL A 108 -5.73 14.83 4.59
CA VAL A 108 -6.49 13.83 5.38
C VAL A 108 -7.36 12.96 4.48
N THR A 109 -7.93 13.49 3.39
CA THR A 109 -8.74 12.72 2.44
C THR A 109 -7.95 11.58 1.81
N LEU A 110 -6.68 11.81 1.49
CA LEU A 110 -5.78 10.78 0.95
C LEU A 110 -5.48 9.72 2.00
N LEU A 111 -5.17 10.14 3.24
CA LEU A 111 -4.92 9.22 4.36
C LEU A 111 -6.13 8.30 4.63
N LEU A 112 -7.34 8.87 4.64
CA LEU A 112 -8.58 8.11 4.81
C LEU A 112 -8.84 7.16 3.63
N ALA A 113 -8.57 7.60 2.39
CA ALA A 113 -8.71 6.75 1.21
C ALA A 113 -7.77 5.54 1.27
N GLN A 114 -6.49 5.74 1.64
CA GLN A 114 -5.55 4.64 1.83
C GLN A 114 -5.99 3.68 2.93
N ALA A 115 -6.41 4.20 4.09
CA ALA A 115 -6.94 3.39 5.19
C ALA A 115 -8.12 2.51 4.73
N ALA A 116 -9.05 3.09 3.97
CA ALA A 116 -10.20 2.36 3.42
C ALA A 116 -9.80 1.29 2.39
N LEU A 117 -8.85 1.58 1.50
CA LEU A 117 -8.39 0.64 0.47
C LEU A 117 -7.63 -0.56 1.07
N PHE A 118 -6.75 -0.32 2.04
CA PHE A 118 -6.07 -1.39 2.79
C PHE A 118 -7.02 -2.20 3.67
N ALA A 119 -8.05 -1.57 4.24
CA ALA A 119 -9.08 -2.30 4.96
C ALA A 119 -9.95 -3.15 4.01
N LEU A 120 -10.29 -2.61 2.84
CA LEU A 120 -11.09 -3.29 1.82
C LEU A 120 -10.43 -4.59 1.34
N SER A 121 -9.10 -4.63 1.23
CA SER A 121 -8.37 -5.84 0.83
C SER A 121 -8.47 -6.98 1.85
N ALA A 122 -8.83 -6.70 3.12
CA ALA A 122 -9.08 -7.75 4.11
C ALA A 122 -10.36 -8.53 3.83
N VAL A 123 -11.32 -7.95 3.10
CA VAL A 123 -12.58 -8.60 2.72
C VAL A 123 -12.34 -9.86 1.87
N PRO A 124 -11.68 -9.79 0.69
CA PRO A 124 -11.43 -10.97 -0.13
C PRO A 124 -10.57 -12.03 0.59
N VAL A 125 -9.56 -11.60 1.36
CA VAL A 125 -8.70 -12.51 2.14
C VAL A 125 -9.50 -13.30 3.16
N THR A 126 -10.26 -12.62 4.03
CA THR A 126 -11.06 -13.24 5.09
C THR A 126 -12.16 -14.10 4.50
N ARG A 127 -12.83 -13.62 3.45
CA ARG A 127 -13.95 -14.30 2.81
C ARG A 127 -13.53 -15.62 2.17
N VAL A 128 -12.43 -15.63 1.41
CA VAL A 128 -11.95 -16.86 0.75
C VAL A 128 -11.34 -17.83 1.76
N ALA A 129 -10.62 -17.33 2.76
CA ALA A 129 -10.09 -18.14 3.85
C ALA A 129 -11.23 -18.82 4.63
N ALA A 130 -12.29 -18.08 4.97
CA ALA A 130 -13.46 -18.63 5.68
C ALA A 130 -14.20 -19.67 4.84
N ARG A 131 -14.28 -19.45 3.53
CA ARG A 131 -14.88 -20.41 2.59
C ARG A 131 -14.10 -21.72 2.53
N LEU A 132 -12.78 -21.67 2.45
CA LEU A 132 -11.94 -22.86 2.29
C LEU A 132 -11.68 -23.57 3.62
N LEU A 133 -11.39 -22.81 4.68
CA LEU A 133 -10.84 -23.34 5.94
C LEU A 133 -11.87 -23.37 7.09
N GLY A 134 -13.05 -22.76 6.90
CA GLY A 134 -14.08 -22.58 7.93
C GLY A 134 -14.01 -21.20 8.58
N ARG A 135 -15.13 -20.75 9.18
CA ARG A 135 -15.34 -19.38 9.68
C ARG A 135 -14.24 -18.91 10.64
N ALA A 136 -13.97 -19.67 11.70
CA ALA A 136 -13.00 -19.28 12.73
C ALA A 136 -11.57 -19.13 12.18
N ARG A 137 -11.11 -20.11 11.39
CA ARG A 137 -9.79 -20.06 10.75
C ARG A 137 -9.71 -18.94 9.72
N GLY A 138 -10.77 -18.71 8.96
CA GLY A 138 -10.84 -17.60 8.01
C GLY A 138 -10.72 -16.24 8.68
N LEU A 139 -11.43 -16.04 9.80
CA LEU A 139 -11.33 -14.83 10.60
C LEU A 139 -9.93 -14.66 11.19
N ALA A 140 -9.31 -15.74 11.70
CA ALA A 140 -7.94 -15.70 12.22
C ALA A 140 -6.94 -15.25 11.14
N ILE A 141 -7.04 -15.78 9.91
CA ILE A 141 -6.20 -15.33 8.78
C ILE A 141 -6.51 -13.87 8.40
N GLY A 142 -7.78 -13.48 8.40
CA GLY A 142 -8.18 -12.09 8.15
C GLY A 142 -7.56 -11.11 9.15
N VAL A 143 -7.64 -11.43 10.44
CA VAL A 143 -7.03 -10.64 11.52
C VAL A 143 -5.51 -10.61 11.35
N ALA A 144 -4.86 -11.75 11.10
CA ALA A 144 -3.42 -11.80 10.87
C ALA A 144 -2.98 -10.93 9.67
N TYR A 145 -3.77 -10.94 8.60
CA TYR A 145 -3.53 -10.11 7.41
C TYR A 145 -3.69 -8.61 7.70
N GLY A 146 -4.79 -8.20 8.32
CA GLY A 146 -5.02 -6.80 8.68
C GLY A 146 -4.01 -6.27 9.71
N LEU A 147 -3.55 -7.13 10.61
CA LEU A 147 -2.52 -6.78 11.58
C LEU A 147 -1.09 -6.99 11.06
N SER A 148 -0.91 -7.33 9.78
CA SER A 148 0.41 -7.58 9.22
C SER A 148 1.28 -6.31 9.22
N TRP A 149 2.58 -6.49 9.49
CA TRP A 149 3.54 -5.40 9.57
C TRP A 149 3.58 -4.56 8.29
N GLY A 150 3.44 -5.19 7.11
CA GLY A 150 3.52 -4.50 5.83
C GLY A 150 2.40 -3.49 5.62
N LEU A 151 1.17 -3.82 6.05
CA LEU A 151 0.05 -2.86 5.98
C LEU A 151 0.20 -1.77 7.03
N GLN A 152 0.53 -2.12 8.28
CA GLN A 152 0.68 -1.12 9.33
C GLN A 152 1.81 -0.11 9.04
N ARG A 153 2.95 -0.56 8.53
CA ARG A 153 4.06 0.32 8.12
C ARG A 153 3.69 1.23 6.95
N ALA A 154 2.89 0.75 5.99
CA ALA A 154 2.41 1.61 4.91
C ALA A 154 1.42 2.67 5.42
N VAL A 155 0.53 2.32 6.35
CA VAL A 155 -0.37 3.30 7.03
C VAL A 155 0.43 4.37 7.79
N ASP A 156 1.56 3.98 8.36
CA ASP A 156 2.49 4.85 9.09
C ASP A 156 3.39 5.70 8.17
N PHE A 157 3.57 5.31 6.92
CA PHE A 157 4.48 6.03 6.04
C PHE A 157 3.83 7.19 5.26
N ASP A 158 2.50 7.35 5.37
CA ASP A 158 1.63 8.26 4.61
C ASP A 158 1.13 7.68 3.27
N PHE A 159 0.35 8.46 2.51
CA PHE A 159 -0.37 8.02 1.31
C PHE A 159 0.58 7.64 0.16
N HIS A 160 0.31 6.48 -0.44
CA HIS A 160 0.97 5.99 -1.66
C HIS A 160 -0.06 5.37 -2.61
N GLU A 161 0.16 5.52 -3.91
CA GLU A 161 -0.60 4.93 -5.01
C GLU A 161 -0.76 3.40 -4.88
N ILE A 162 0.21 2.72 -4.25
CA ILE A 162 0.15 1.28 -3.98
C ILE A 162 -1.06 0.88 -3.12
N ALA A 163 -1.70 1.83 -2.43
CA ALA A 163 -2.98 1.64 -1.76
C ALA A 163 -4.05 1.03 -2.67
N PHE A 164 -4.05 1.38 -3.96
CA PHE A 164 -4.96 0.80 -4.95
C PHE A 164 -4.57 -0.64 -5.32
N ALA A 165 -3.28 -0.96 -5.37
CA ALA A 165 -2.81 -2.30 -5.76
C ALA A 165 -3.21 -3.37 -4.75
N VAL A 166 -3.16 -3.07 -3.45
CA VAL A 166 -3.41 -4.03 -2.38
C VAL A 166 -4.79 -4.71 -2.50
N PRO A 167 -5.93 -4.01 -2.62
CA PRO A 167 -7.23 -4.65 -2.84
C PRO A 167 -7.34 -5.31 -4.22
N LEU A 168 -6.78 -4.73 -5.29
CA LEU A 168 -6.81 -5.31 -6.63
C LEU A 168 -6.15 -6.71 -6.65
N ILE A 169 -4.96 -6.82 -6.06
CA ILE A 169 -4.25 -8.10 -5.91
C ILE A 169 -5.06 -9.08 -5.06
N ALA A 170 -5.64 -8.62 -3.95
CA ALA A 170 -6.41 -9.47 -3.05
C ALA A 170 -7.69 -10.04 -3.71
N PHE A 171 -8.45 -9.20 -4.43
CA PHE A 171 -9.63 -9.66 -5.19
C PHE A 171 -9.25 -10.57 -6.37
N SER A 172 -8.14 -10.25 -7.07
CA SER A 172 -7.65 -11.09 -8.16
C SER A 172 -7.29 -12.50 -7.65
N LEU A 173 -6.52 -12.58 -6.57
CA LEU A 173 -6.11 -13.85 -5.99
C LEU A 173 -7.27 -14.61 -5.32
N GLU A 174 -8.24 -13.93 -4.70
CA GLU A 174 -9.49 -14.60 -4.30
C GLU A 174 -10.17 -15.24 -5.51
N ALA A 175 -10.27 -14.52 -6.64
CA ALA A 175 -10.88 -15.05 -7.85
C ALA A 175 -10.10 -16.25 -8.40
N VAL A 176 -8.76 -16.25 -8.34
CA VAL A 176 -7.91 -17.42 -8.66
C VAL A 176 -8.28 -18.62 -7.77
N LEU A 177 -8.39 -18.42 -6.45
CA LEU A 177 -8.73 -19.48 -5.50
C LEU A 177 -10.16 -20.01 -5.66
N ARG A 178 -11.05 -19.20 -6.24
CA ARG A 178 -12.43 -19.58 -6.56
C ARG A 178 -12.59 -20.10 -7.99
N GLU A 179 -11.48 -20.30 -8.71
CA GLU A 179 -11.45 -20.72 -10.11
C GLU A 179 -12.26 -19.80 -11.04
N ARG A 180 -12.37 -18.51 -10.69
CA ARG A 180 -13.05 -17.47 -11.47
C ARG A 180 -12.04 -16.71 -12.34
N TRP A 181 -11.47 -17.40 -13.32
CA TRP A 181 -10.32 -16.91 -14.09
C TRP A 181 -10.55 -15.54 -14.75
N ARG A 182 -11.71 -15.32 -15.36
CA ARG A 182 -12.04 -14.02 -16.00
C ARG A 182 -12.02 -12.88 -14.98
N ALA A 183 -12.62 -13.09 -13.81
CA ALA A 183 -12.61 -12.09 -12.75
C ALA A 183 -11.19 -11.86 -12.22
N ALA A 184 -10.37 -12.90 -12.09
CA ALA A 184 -8.97 -12.76 -11.69
C ALA A 184 -8.18 -11.86 -12.65
N LEU A 185 -8.35 -12.07 -13.95
CA LEU A 185 -7.72 -11.26 -15.00
C LEU A 185 -8.22 -9.80 -14.97
N TRP A 186 -9.53 -9.58 -14.82
CA TRP A 186 -10.09 -8.22 -14.74
C TRP A 186 -9.63 -7.44 -13.50
N TRP A 187 -9.47 -8.10 -12.35
CA TRP A 187 -8.92 -7.46 -11.15
C TRP A 187 -7.41 -7.20 -11.26
N ALA A 188 -6.68 -8.00 -12.04
CA ALA A 188 -5.24 -7.81 -12.26
C ALA A 188 -4.94 -6.69 -13.27
N LEU A 189 -5.75 -6.57 -14.33
CA LEU A 189 -5.55 -5.60 -15.41
C LEU A 189 -5.25 -4.16 -14.95
N PRO A 190 -6.02 -3.54 -14.02
CA PRO A 190 -5.79 -2.14 -13.63
C PRO A 190 -4.47 -1.91 -12.88
N LEU A 191 -3.73 -2.96 -12.47
CA LEU A 191 -2.42 -2.80 -11.82
C LEU A 191 -1.42 -2.05 -12.69
N VAL A 192 -1.53 -2.12 -14.02
CA VAL A 192 -0.66 -1.37 -14.95
C VAL A 192 -0.81 0.15 -14.84
N LEU A 193 -1.89 0.63 -14.21
CA LEU A 193 -2.18 2.05 -14.01
C LEU A 193 -1.84 2.52 -12.58
N VAL A 194 -1.46 1.59 -11.70
CA VAL A 194 -1.22 1.90 -10.29
C VAL A 194 0.19 2.42 -10.08
N LYS A 195 1.19 1.67 -10.54
CA LYS A 195 2.61 2.01 -10.45
C LYS A 195 3.36 1.30 -11.56
N GLU A 196 4.43 1.90 -12.04
CA GLU A 196 5.22 1.45 -13.20
C GLU A 196 5.71 -0.01 -13.13
N ASP A 197 6.07 -0.51 -11.94
CA ASP A 197 6.53 -1.89 -11.76
C ASP A 197 5.39 -2.92 -11.68
N LEU A 198 4.16 -2.48 -11.39
CA LEU A 198 3.02 -3.36 -11.14
C LEU A 198 2.45 -4.00 -12.42
N GLY A 199 2.89 -3.56 -13.60
CA GLY A 199 2.67 -4.29 -14.86
C GLY A 199 3.31 -5.68 -14.83
N LEU A 200 4.48 -5.83 -14.18
CA LEU A 200 5.11 -7.14 -14.00
C LEU A 200 4.35 -8.01 -12.98
N THR A 201 3.77 -7.40 -11.95
CA THR A 201 2.89 -8.10 -10.99
C THR A 201 1.60 -8.58 -11.67
N CYS A 202 1.01 -7.75 -12.54
CA CYS A 202 -0.10 -8.16 -13.42
C CYS A 202 0.29 -9.36 -14.28
N ALA A 203 1.48 -9.34 -14.87
CA ALA A 203 1.98 -10.44 -15.68
C ALA A 203 2.16 -11.74 -14.87
N ALA A 204 2.75 -11.65 -13.68
CA ALA A 204 2.92 -12.79 -12.78
C ALA A 204 1.56 -13.39 -12.32
N LEU A 205 0.57 -12.55 -12.02
CA LEU A 205 -0.81 -12.99 -11.74
C LEU A 205 -1.42 -13.75 -12.91
N ALA A 206 -1.26 -13.22 -14.11
CA ALA A 206 -1.77 -13.84 -15.33
C ALA A 206 -1.06 -15.18 -15.64
N VAL A 207 0.26 -15.28 -15.41
CA VAL A 207 1.01 -16.54 -15.48
C VAL A 207 0.44 -17.57 -14.48
N VAL A 208 0.18 -17.17 -13.24
CA VAL A 208 -0.46 -18.05 -12.24
C VAL A 208 -1.84 -18.52 -12.70
N VAL A 209 -2.64 -17.65 -13.30
CA VAL A 209 -3.92 -18.02 -13.92
C VAL A 209 -3.72 -19.05 -15.03
N ALA A 210 -2.77 -18.84 -15.95
CA ALA A 210 -2.48 -19.78 -17.03
C ALA A 210 -2.08 -21.17 -16.50
N LEU A 211 -1.18 -21.21 -15.51
CA LEU A 211 -0.69 -22.45 -14.90
C LEU A 211 -1.80 -23.26 -14.21
N ARG A 212 -2.76 -22.59 -13.58
CA ARG A 212 -3.90 -23.24 -12.90
C ARG A 212 -5.04 -23.59 -13.85
N ALA A 213 -5.38 -22.67 -14.75
CA ALA A 213 -6.46 -22.85 -15.70
C ALA A 213 -6.15 -23.92 -16.77
N ARG A 214 -4.87 -24.18 -17.12
CA ARG A 214 -4.51 -25.14 -18.18
C ARG A 214 -5.12 -26.54 -18.06
N ARG A 215 -5.43 -26.99 -16.84
CA ARG A 215 -6.05 -28.31 -16.60
C ARG A 215 -7.57 -28.24 -16.40
N LYS A 216 -8.08 -27.11 -15.92
CA LYS A 216 -9.48 -26.95 -15.49
C LYS A 216 -10.32 -26.23 -16.54
N GLU A 217 -9.75 -25.24 -17.19
CA GLU A 217 -10.40 -24.40 -18.20
C GLU A 217 -9.36 -23.90 -19.23
N PRO A 218 -8.86 -24.78 -20.13
CA PRO A 218 -7.78 -24.46 -21.07
C PRO A 218 -8.05 -23.24 -21.96
N ARG A 219 -9.33 -22.98 -22.27
CA ARG A 219 -9.78 -21.80 -23.03
C ARG A 219 -9.36 -20.46 -22.42
N MET A 220 -9.04 -20.41 -21.12
CA MET A 220 -8.59 -19.19 -20.44
C MET A 220 -7.09 -18.94 -20.59
N VAL A 221 -6.30 -19.93 -21.02
CA VAL A 221 -4.85 -19.82 -21.15
C VAL A 221 -4.43 -18.73 -22.14
N PRO A 222 -5.01 -18.62 -23.36
CA PRO A 222 -4.65 -17.55 -24.28
C PRO A 222 -4.92 -16.16 -23.72
N TYR A 223 -6.03 -15.95 -23.02
CA TYR A 223 -6.35 -14.66 -22.37
C TYR A 223 -5.36 -14.33 -21.26
N ALA A 224 -4.94 -15.33 -20.49
CA ALA A 224 -3.95 -15.16 -19.45
C ALA A 224 -2.56 -14.85 -20.02
N ILE A 225 -2.15 -15.52 -21.10
CA ILE A 225 -0.91 -15.19 -21.82
C ILE A 225 -1.00 -13.79 -22.41
N GLY A 226 -2.11 -13.43 -23.06
CA GLY A 226 -2.33 -12.09 -23.60
C GLY A 226 -2.22 -11.00 -22.54
N LEU A 227 -2.82 -11.21 -21.35
CA LEU A 227 -2.68 -10.26 -20.23
C LEU A 227 -1.25 -10.24 -19.67
N ALA A 228 -0.55 -11.38 -19.64
CA ALA A 228 0.83 -11.44 -19.20
C ALA A 228 1.76 -10.63 -20.13
N THR A 229 1.61 -10.82 -21.44
CA THR A 229 2.33 -10.04 -22.45
C THR A 229 1.97 -8.57 -22.35
N PHE A 230 0.69 -8.22 -22.24
CA PHE A 230 0.25 -6.83 -22.06
C PHE A 230 0.87 -6.19 -20.81
N GLY A 231 0.84 -6.86 -19.66
CA GLY A 231 1.42 -6.32 -18.43
C GLY A 231 2.92 -6.08 -18.52
N ALA A 232 3.66 -7.01 -19.15
CA ALA A 232 5.11 -6.86 -19.37
C ALA A 232 5.43 -5.74 -20.37
N VAL A 233 4.70 -5.66 -21.48
CA VAL A 233 4.85 -4.59 -22.48
C VAL A 233 4.46 -3.24 -21.88
N ALA A 234 3.39 -3.17 -21.09
CA ALA A 234 2.97 -1.94 -20.42
C ALA A 234 4.04 -1.45 -19.44
N ALA A 235 4.63 -2.33 -18.63
CA ALA A 235 5.74 -1.98 -17.75
C ALA A 235 6.93 -1.45 -18.57
N LEU A 236 7.33 -2.17 -19.63
CA LEU A 236 8.42 -1.76 -20.52
C LEU A 236 8.16 -0.37 -21.11
N LEU A 237 7.01 -0.15 -21.73
CA LEU A 237 6.62 1.15 -22.31
C LEU A 237 6.55 2.24 -21.24
N THR A 238 6.13 1.91 -20.02
CA THR A 238 6.08 2.88 -18.93
C THR A 238 7.48 3.37 -18.59
N PHE A 239 8.44 2.45 -18.41
CA PHE A 239 9.83 2.78 -18.10
C PHE A 239 10.58 3.46 -19.25
N THR A 240 10.31 3.09 -20.50
CA THR A 240 11.13 3.54 -21.65
C THR A 240 10.49 4.66 -22.47
N VAL A 241 9.18 4.87 -22.34
CA VAL A 241 8.45 5.86 -23.16
C VAL A 241 7.66 6.81 -22.28
N LEU A 242 6.74 6.30 -21.44
CA LEU A 242 5.78 7.17 -20.75
C LEU A 242 6.46 8.06 -19.72
N ILE A 243 7.27 7.49 -18.82
CA ILE A 243 7.97 8.28 -17.81
C ILE A 243 8.95 9.27 -18.48
N PRO A 244 9.86 8.84 -19.39
CA PRO A 244 10.75 9.76 -20.10
C PRO A 244 10.04 10.90 -20.85
N ALA A 245 8.85 10.65 -21.40
CA ALA A 245 8.07 11.68 -22.10
C ALA A 245 7.54 12.80 -21.19
N PHE A 246 7.36 12.53 -19.89
CA PHE A 246 6.92 13.51 -18.89
C PHE A 246 8.05 14.03 -17.99
N ASN A 247 9.22 13.37 -18.00
CA ASN A 247 10.37 13.76 -17.20
C ASN A 247 11.17 14.87 -17.92
N THR A 248 11.45 15.97 -17.24
CA THR A 248 12.16 17.13 -17.79
C THR A 248 13.61 16.83 -18.19
N GLY A 249 14.23 15.78 -17.64
CA GLY A 249 15.55 15.28 -18.00
C GLY A 249 15.54 14.22 -19.11
N GLY A 250 14.37 13.79 -19.60
CA GLY A 250 14.24 12.80 -20.68
C GLY A 250 14.59 11.36 -20.30
N GLY A 251 14.69 11.05 -18.99
CA GLY A 251 15.05 9.73 -18.46
C GLY A 251 14.12 9.25 -17.35
N TYR A 252 14.47 8.11 -16.74
CA TYR A 252 13.81 7.60 -15.52
C TYR A 252 14.81 7.62 -14.38
N ASP A 253 14.64 8.57 -13.45
CA ASP A 253 15.59 8.91 -12.38
C ASP A 253 15.95 7.72 -11.46
N TYR A 254 15.11 6.68 -11.42
CA TYR A 254 15.34 5.49 -10.60
C TYR A 254 16.18 4.42 -11.31
N TRP A 255 16.45 4.55 -12.62
CA TRP A 255 17.38 3.64 -13.30
C TRP A 255 18.77 3.73 -12.70
N ASP A 256 19.22 4.94 -12.35
CA ASP A 256 20.53 5.17 -11.75
C ASP A 256 20.67 4.44 -10.40
N LYS A 257 19.57 4.28 -9.67
CA LYS A 257 19.51 3.49 -8.43
C LYS A 257 19.59 1.97 -8.63
N VAL A 258 19.49 1.50 -9.87
CA VAL A 258 19.61 0.08 -10.25
C VAL A 258 20.91 -0.18 -11.02
N SER A 259 21.41 0.78 -11.81
CA SER A 259 22.62 0.66 -12.64
C SER A 259 23.91 1.00 -11.91
N GLU A 260 23.90 1.91 -10.94
CA GLU A 260 25.10 2.37 -10.21
C GLU A 260 25.16 1.82 -8.76
N GLY A 261 24.54 0.66 -8.53
CA GLY A 261 24.36 0.07 -7.21
C GLY A 261 25.38 -1.01 -6.80
N PRO A 262 25.47 -1.33 -5.49
CA PRO A 262 26.15 -2.51 -4.98
C PRO A 262 25.71 -3.81 -5.67
N THR A 263 26.54 -4.84 -5.61
CA THR A 263 26.24 -6.17 -6.19
C THR A 263 24.95 -6.77 -5.59
N PRO A 264 24.28 -7.73 -6.27
CA PRO A 264 23.11 -8.43 -5.73
C PRO A 264 23.35 -9.11 -4.37
N LEU A 265 24.61 -9.34 -4.00
CA LEU A 265 25.06 -9.95 -2.75
C LEU A 265 25.19 -8.94 -1.59
N ASP A 266 25.07 -7.64 -1.85
CA ASP A 266 25.12 -6.64 -0.80
C ASP A 266 23.82 -6.61 0.01
N GLY A 267 23.95 -6.36 1.31
CA GLY A 267 22.80 -6.29 2.23
C GLY A 267 22.05 -7.60 2.44
N LEU A 268 22.67 -8.76 2.16
CA LEU A 268 22.05 -10.09 2.34
C LEU A 268 21.39 -10.27 3.71
N GLY A 269 22.01 -9.78 4.78
CA GLY A 269 21.44 -9.83 6.13
C GLY A 269 20.07 -9.13 6.23
N THR A 270 19.92 -7.96 5.60
CA THR A 270 18.65 -7.23 5.54
C THR A 270 17.66 -7.93 4.63
N LYS A 271 18.09 -8.39 3.46
CA LYS A 271 17.24 -9.13 2.50
C LYS A 271 16.65 -10.40 3.13
N PHE A 272 17.48 -11.21 3.80
CA PHE A 272 17.03 -12.41 4.52
C PHE A 272 16.13 -12.08 5.71
N ARG A 273 16.42 -11.01 6.46
CA ARG A 273 15.56 -10.54 7.54
C ARG A 273 14.18 -10.16 7.02
N THR A 274 14.11 -9.41 5.91
CA THR A 274 12.85 -9.02 5.27
C THR A 274 12.07 -10.23 4.77
N LEU A 275 12.73 -11.20 4.13
CA LEU A 275 12.10 -12.48 3.75
C LEU A 275 11.61 -13.27 4.97
N GLY A 276 12.39 -13.29 6.06
CA GLY A 276 12.01 -13.88 7.34
C GLY A 276 10.74 -13.26 7.90
N TRP A 277 10.68 -11.92 7.96
CA TRP A 277 9.48 -11.16 8.35
C TRP A 277 8.29 -11.40 7.43
N LEU A 278 8.54 -11.58 6.13
CA LEU A 278 7.50 -11.79 5.13
C LEU A 278 6.89 -13.20 5.18
N ILE A 279 7.61 -14.21 5.68
CA ILE A 279 7.20 -15.61 5.58
C ILE A 279 6.97 -16.26 6.95
N VAL A 280 7.76 -15.94 7.98
CA VAL A 280 7.70 -16.62 9.29
C VAL A 280 6.46 -16.18 10.10
N PRO A 281 6.34 -14.92 10.57
CA PRO A 281 5.22 -14.52 11.42
C PRO A 281 3.88 -14.45 10.67
N THR A 282 3.92 -14.24 9.36
CA THR A 282 2.75 -14.07 8.49
C THR A 282 2.22 -15.38 7.93
N THR A 283 3.07 -16.40 7.71
CA THR A 283 2.67 -17.62 7.00
C THR A 283 3.11 -18.93 7.66
N GLY A 284 3.93 -18.90 8.70
CA GLY A 284 4.51 -20.11 9.27
C GLY A 284 5.23 -20.95 8.20
N LEU A 285 5.96 -20.31 7.28
CA LEU A 285 6.64 -20.96 6.15
C LEU A 285 5.72 -21.68 5.13
N LEU A 286 4.41 -21.77 5.38
CA LEU A 286 3.53 -22.65 4.61
C LEU A 286 3.18 -22.05 3.24
N ALA A 287 3.18 -20.72 3.11
CA ALA A 287 2.89 -20.04 1.85
C ALA A 287 3.84 -20.44 0.71
N LEU A 288 5.09 -20.84 1.02
CA LEU A 288 6.07 -21.30 0.05
C LEU A 288 5.62 -22.56 -0.72
N ARG A 289 4.63 -23.31 -0.19
CA ARG A 289 4.04 -24.46 -0.89
C ARG A 289 3.05 -24.04 -1.97
N SER A 290 2.72 -22.76 -2.09
CA SER A 290 1.74 -22.24 -3.05
C SER A 290 2.38 -21.63 -4.28
N PRO A 291 1.91 -21.98 -5.50
CA PRO A 291 2.33 -21.29 -6.71
C PRO A 291 1.90 -19.83 -6.74
N LEU A 292 0.99 -19.38 -5.85
CA LEU A 292 0.63 -17.96 -5.75
C LEU A 292 1.83 -17.09 -5.33
N ILE A 293 2.86 -17.66 -4.70
CA ILE A 293 4.06 -16.93 -4.30
C ILE A 293 4.82 -16.35 -5.51
N ILE A 294 4.60 -16.88 -6.72
CA ILE A 294 5.17 -16.35 -7.97
C ILE A 294 4.81 -14.87 -8.15
N VAL A 295 3.62 -14.45 -7.68
CA VAL A 295 3.16 -13.05 -7.79
C VAL A 295 4.01 -12.10 -6.96
N ALA A 296 4.70 -12.58 -5.91
CA ALA A 296 5.60 -11.77 -5.10
C ALA A 296 6.97 -11.53 -5.77
N LEU A 297 7.33 -12.35 -6.77
CA LEU A 297 8.67 -12.35 -7.34
C LEU A 297 9.04 -11.04 -8.06
N PRO A 298 8.17 -10.39 -8.86
CA PRO A 298 8.54 -9.14 -9.52
C PRO A 298 8.94 -8.05 -8.52
N THR A 299 8.10 -7.82 -7.50
CA THR A 299 8.36 -6.81 -6.47
C THR A 299 9.58 -7.17 -5.61
N LEU A 300 9.77 -8.44 -5.24
CA LEU A 300 11.00 -8.85 -4.52
C LEU A 300 12.25 -8.72 -5.39
N GLY A 301 12.13 -9.01 -6.69
CA GLY A 301 13.21 -8.97 -7.65
C GLY A 301 13.81 -7.58 -7.77
N TRP A 302 13.00 -6.57 -8.15
CA TRP A 302 13.52 -5.22 -8.28
C TRP A 302 14.01 -4.65 -6.94
N ARG A 303 13.30 -4.94 -5.83
CA ARG A 303 13.70 -4.48 -4.49
C ARG A 303 15.09 -4.95 -4.13
N PHE A 304 15.41 -6.22 -4.36
CA PHE A 304 16.69 -6.80 -3.95
C PHE A 304 17.81 -6.65 -4.99
N VAL A 305 17.47 -6.26 -6.22
CA VAL A 305 18.45 -5.88 -7.26
C VAL A 305 18.84 -4.41 -7.16
N SER A 306 17.95 -3.53 -6.71
CA SER A 306 18.27 -2.10 -6.56
C SER A 306 19.39 -1.88 -5.54
N GLY A 307 20.25 -0.91 -5.82
CA GLY A 307 21.33 -0.49 -4.94
C GLY A 307 20.91 0.40 -3.77
N ASP A 308 19.65 0.83 -3.72
CA ASP A 308 19.12 1.66 -2.63
C ASP A 308 18.68 0.77 -1.45
N SER A 309 19.44 0.82 -0.36
CA SER A 309 19.18 0.02 0.84
C SER A 309 17.81 0.27 1.49
N HIS A 310 17.18 1.43 1.23
CA HIS A 310 15.83 1.74 1.72
C HIS A 310 14.77 0.77 1.17
N TYR A 311 15.00 0.19 -0.01
CA TYR A 311 14.07 -0.77 -0.61
C TYR A 311 14.16 -2.17 0.02
N TRP A 312 15.25 -2.48 0.73
CA TRP A 312 15.48 -3.83 1.26
C TRP A 312 14.79 -4.06 2.59
N GLY A 313 14.60 -3.00 3.38
CA GLY A 313 14.17 -3.08 4.77
C GLY A 313 12.67 -3.27 5.02
N THR A 314 12.30 -3.16 6.30
CA THR A 314 10.94 -3.35 6.82
C THR A 314 10.25 -2.06 7.26
N ASP A 315 10.86 -0.91 7.02
CA ASP A 315 10.40 0.35 7.62
C ASP A 315 9.49 1.18 6.70
N TRP A 316 9.39 0.79 5.43
CA TRP A 316 8.70 1.53 4.38
C TRP A 316 7.49 0.74 3.82
N HIS A 317 6.74 1.38 2.93
CA HIS A 317 5.46 0.89 2.39
C HIS A 317 5.61 -0.31 1.42
N TYR A 318 6.80 -0.61 0.90
CA TYR A 318 7.04 -1.58 -0.19
C TYR A 318 6.52 -3.00 0.06
N SER A 319 6.32 -3.39 1.31
CA SER A 319 5.81 -4.74 1.63
C SER A 319 4.29 -4.85 1.61
N ALA A 320 3.55 -3.74 1.56
CA ALA A 320 2.09 -3.78 1.58
C ALA A 320 1.49 -4.56 0.40
N VAL A 321 2.05 -4.42 -0.82
CA VAL A 321 1.61 -5.16 -2.02
C VAL A 321 1.93 -6.66 -1.95
N LEU A 322 2.91 -7.06 -1.13
CA LEU A 322 3.27 -8.46 -0.90
C LEU A 322 2.34 -9.14 0.10
N MET A 323 1.76 -8.40 1.06
CA MET A 323 0.88 -8.95 2.11
C MET A 323 -0.31 -9.75 1.56
N PRO A 324 -1.12 -9.24 0.59
CA PRO A 324 -2.23 -10.03 0.07
C PRO A 324 -1.76 -11.28 -0.68
N VAL A 325 -0.59 -11.23 -1.32
CA VAL A 325 0.02 -12.38 -2.01
C VAL A 325 0.36 -13.48 -1.03
N VAL A 326 1.14 -13.16 0.02
CA VAL A 326 1.59 -14.19 0.98
C VAL A 326 0.46 -14.72 1.84
N ALA A 327 -0.54 -13.88 2.18
CA ALA A 327 -1.72 -14.31 2.92
C ALA A 327 -2.59 -15.29 2.09
N LEU A 328 -2.82 -15.00 0.81
CA LEU A 328 -3.61 -15.89 -0.06
C LEU A 328 -2.82 -17.13 -0.49
N ALA A 329 -1.50 -17.02 -0.64
CA ALA A 329 -0.61 -18.17 -0.79
C ALA A 329 -0.66 -19.09 0.44
N LEU A 330 -0.73 -18.53 1.65
CA LEU A 330 -0.95 -19.29 2.88
C LEU A 330 -2.30 -20.01 2.86
N VAL A 331 -3.41 -19.31 2.55
CA VAL A 331 -4.74 -19.92 2.47
C VAL A 331 -4.77 -21.10 1.51
N ASP A 332 -4.18 -20.93 0.33
CA ASP A 332 -4.05 -21.97 -0.69
C ASP A 332 -3.19 -23.16 -0.23
N ALA A 333 -2.12 -22.90 0.51
CA ALA A 333 -1.26 -23.94 1.05
C ALA A 333 -1.93 -24.70 2.19
N LEU A 334 -2.70 -24.03 3.05
CA LEU A 334 -3.48 -24.64 4.13
C LEU A 334 -4.56 -25.58 3.59
N ASP A 335 -5.29 -25.14 2.56
CA ASP A 335 -6.36 -25.94 1.94
C ASP A 335 -5.83 -27.25 1.31
N ARG A 336 -4.63 -27.20 0.72
CA ARG A 336 -3.96 -28.41 0.20
C ARG A 336 -3.34 -29.26 1.30
N SER A 337 -2.76 -28.62 2.32
CA SER A 337 -1.99 -29.31 3.37
C SER A 337 -2.87 -30.04 4.38
N ARG A 338 -4.10 -29.57 4.63
CA ARG A 338 -5.07 -30.28 5.49
C ARG A 338 -5.48 -31.66 4.94
N HIS A 339 -5.34 -31.88 3.64
CA HIS A 339 -5.62 -33.15 2.96
C HIS A 339 -4.34 -33.96 2.68
N SER A 340 -3.18 -33.55 3.21
CA SER A 340 -1.93 -34.28 2.98
C SER A 340 -1.93 -35.66 3.64
N GLY A 341 -1.31 -36.66 3.00
CA GLY A 341 -1.07 -37.96 3.63
C GLY A 341 -0.15 -37.90 4.86
N ARG A 342 0.69 -36.86 4.97
CA ARG A 342 1.64 -36.67 6.08
C ARG A 342 0.93 -36.10 7.32
N ALA A 343 0.87 -36.87 8.41
CA ALA A 343 0.15 -36.49 9.63
C ALA A 343 0.66 -35.19 10.26
N TRP A 344 2.00 -35.01 10.34
CA TRP A 344 2.61 -33.80 10.89
C TRP A 344 2.20 -32.54 10.11
N LEU A 345 2.07 -32.64 8.78
CA LEU A 345 1.71 -31.50 7.93
C LEU A 345 0.24 -31.11 8.10
N ARG A 346 -0.65 -32.10 8.30
CA ARG A 346 -2.05 -31.83 8.64
C ARG A 346 -2.18 -31.16 10.00
N ALA A 347 -1.46 -31.69 11.01
CA ALA A 347 -1.44 -31.12 12.36
C ALA A 347 -0.89 -29.67 12.33
N TYR A 348 0.21 -29.44 11.60
CA TYR A 348 0.76 -28.12 11.42
C TYR A 348 -0.24 -27.16 10.75
N ALA A 349 -0.81 -27.55 9.60
CA ALA A 349 -1.80 -26.73 8.90
C ALA A 349 -3.06 -26.44 9.75
N ALA A 350 -3.42 -27.30 10.69
CA ALA A 350 -4.53 -27.06 11.59
C ALA A 350 -4.25 -25.93 12.61
N GLN A 351 -3.00 -25.77 13.03
CA GLN A 351 -2.58 -24.80 14.06
C GLN A 351 -2.12 -23.45 13.48
N VAL A 352 -1.59 -23.45 12.24
CA VAL A 352 -1.03 -22.24 11.62
C VAL A 352 -1.98 -21.04 11.62
N PRO A 353 -3.28 -21.13 11.31
CA PRO A 353 -4.18 -19.97 11.35
C PRO A 353 -4.21 -19.27 12.71
N THR A 354 -4.26 -20.04 13.80
CA THR A 354 -4.23 -19.50 15.16
C THR A 354 -2.86 -18.93 15.50
N ALA A 355 -1.79 -19.63 15.10
CA ALA A 355 -0.41 -19.20 15.37
C ALA A 355 -0.07 -17.87 14.68
N VAL A 356 -0.44 -17.68 13.41
CA VAL A 356 -0.18 -16.42 12.70
C VAL A 356 -1.05 -15.28 13.22
N ALA A 357 -2.29 -15.57 13.67
CA ALA A 357 -3.13 -14.57 14.30
C ALA A 357 -2.56 -14.13 15.66
N ALA A 358 -2.10 -15.08 16.48
CA ALA A 358 -1.44 -14.78 17.76
C ALA A 358 -0.13 -14.01 17.56
N ALA A 359 0.69 -14.41 16.58
CA ALA A 359 1.92 -13.69 16.24
C ALA A 359 1.62 -12.27 15.75
N ALA A 360 0.63 -12.08 14.87
CA ALA A 360 0.24 -10.76 14.39
C ALA A 360 -0.28 -9.86 15.52
N LEU A 361 -1.09 -10.41 16.44
CA LEU A 361 -1.57 -9.67 17.61
C LEU A 361 -0.43 -9.27 18.55
N ALA A 362 0.49 -10.19 18.84
CA ALA A 362 1.66 -9.92 19.68
C ALA A 362 2.59 -8.88 19.04
N LEU A 363 2.86 -8.98 17.73
CA LEU A 363 3.68 -8.02 17.01
C LEU A 363 3.01 -6.65 16.90
N THR A 364 1.67 -6.60 16.87
CA THR A 364 0.93 -5.34 16.76
C THR A 364 1.23 -4.37 17.91
N THR A 365 1.58 -4.86 19.09
CA THR A 365 1.95 -4.00 20.22
C THR A 365 3.22 -3.17 19.97
N ALA A 366 4.06 -3.59 19.03
CA ALA A 366 5.26 -2.87 18.59
C ALA A 366 5.11 -2.22 17.19
N LEU A 367 3.89 -2.25 16.63
CA LEU A 367 3.57 -1.70 15.32
C LEU A 367 2.61 -0.50 15.45
N PRO A 368 2.41 0.28 14.39
CA PRO A 368 1.64 1.52 14.44
C PRO A 368 0.24 1.43 15.08
N LEU A 369 -0.52 0.34 14.88
CA LEU A 369 -1.82 0.17 15.56
C LEU A 369 -1.70 0.03 17.08
N GLY A 370 -0.57 -0.49 17.58
CA GLY A 370 -0.29 -0.58 19.02
C GLY A 370 -0.30 0.78 19.71
N THR A 371 0.10 1.84 19.01
CA THR A 371 0.09 3.21 19.53
C THR A 371 -1.31 3.68 19.92
N LEU A 372 -2.39 3.12 19.35
CA LEU A 372 -3.76 3.45 19.72
C LEU A 372 -4.12 3.03 21.16
N THR A 373 -3.30 2.18 21.79
CA THR A 373 -3.46 1.82 23.20
C THR A 373 -2.79 2.81 24.16
N GLU A 374 -2.00 3.74 23.63
CA GLU A 374 -1.26 4.71 24.41
C GLU A 374 -2.02 6.04 24.51
N SER A 375 -2.18 6.55 25.74
CA SER A 375 -2.89 7.83 25.95
C SER A 375 -2.21 9.03 25.28
N ALA A 376 -0.89 8.96 25.06
CA ALA A 376 -0.11 9.98 24.38
C ALA A 376 -0.57 10.20 22.92
N THR A 377 -1.05 9.14 22.27
CA THR A 377 -1.53 9.17 20.87
C THR A 377 -2.72 10.12 20.68
N TYR A 378 -3.53 10.31 21.72
CA TYR A 378 -4.73 11.16 21.65
C TYR A 378 -4.49 12.60 22.14
N ARG A 379 -3.27 12.93 22.56
CA ARG A 379 -2.90 14.28 22.97
C ARG A 379 -2.25 15.01 21.80
N ALA A 380 -2.44 16.34 21.74
CA ALA A 380 -1.67 17.15 20.82
C ALA A 380 -0.17 17.02 21.13
N GLY A 381 0.65 16.89 20.09
CA GLY A 381 2.11 16.87 20.24
C GLY A 381 2.61 18.15 20.90
N PRO A 382 3.73 18.12 21.65
CA PRO A 382 4.32 19.32 22.24
C PRO A 382 4.53 20.40 21.17
N GLY A 383 3.90 21.57 21.34
CA GLY A 383 4.01 22.67 20.38
C GLY A 383 3.20 22.50 19.09
N ALA A 384 2.53 21.37 18.85
CA ALA A 384 1.84 21.12 17.58
C ALA A 384 0.69 22.10 17.32
N SER A 385 -0.07 22.48 18.35
CA SER A 385 -1.12 23.51 18.22
C SER A 385 -0.55 24.87 17.87
N ALA A 386 0.54 25.27 18.53
CA ALA A 386 1.20 26.56 18.29
C ALA A 386 1.86 26.60 16.90
N ALA A 387 2.45 25.49 16.46
CA ALA A 387 3.00 25.35 15.11
C ALA A 387 1.91 25.46 14.05
N LYS A 388 0.77 24.79 14.22
CA LYS A 388 -0.37 24.91 13.29
C LYS A 388 -0.96 26.31 13.26
N GLU A 389 -1.07 26.97 14.41
CA GLU A 389 -1.54 28.35 14.50
C GLU A 389 -0.59 29.28 13.74
N LEU A 390 0.73 29.15 13.95
CA LEU A 390 1.75 29.89 13.20
C LEU A 390 1.65 29.63 11.70
N LEU A 391 1.58 28.37 11.28
CA LEU A 391 1.43 28.02 9.87
C LEU A 391 0.12 28.58 9.29
N GLY A 392 -0.95 28.64 10.09
CA GLY A 392 -2.25 29.22 9.74
C GLY A 392 -2.21 30.72 9.45
N THR A 393 -1.19 31.44 9.93
CA THR A 393 -1.03 32.87 9.63
C THR A 393 -0.62 33.16 8.17
N ILE A 394 -0.10 32.15 7.46
CA ILE A 394 0.22 32.25 6.03
C ILE A 394 -1.09 32.40 5.24
N PRO A 395 -1.24 33.40 4.36
CA PRO A 395 -2.43 33.53 3.52
C PRO A 395 -2.61 32.35 2.54
N ASP A 396 -3.86 32.02 2.24
CA ASP A 396 -4.19 31.05 1.19
C ASP A 396 -3.73 31.58 -0.17
N GLY A 397 -3.26 30.69 -1.03
CA GLY A 397 -2.71 31.01 -2.35
C GLY A 397 -1.25 31.50 -2.34
N SER A 398 -0.67 31.81 -1.18
CA SER A 398 0.74 32.22 -1.10
C SER A 398 1.70 31.15 -1.59
N THR A 399 2.84 31.60 -2.11
CA THR A 399 3.99 30.75 -2.43
C THR A 399 4.81 30.50 -1.16
N VAL A 400 5.02 29.22 -0.82
CA VAL A 400 5.73 28.83 0.40
C VAL A 400 6.82 27.82 0.08
N GLU A 401 8.02 28.06 0.57
CA GLU A 401 9.08 27.05 0.58
C GLU A 401 9.12 26.39 1.96
N ALA A 402 9.06 25.06 2.00
CA ALA A 402 8.93 24.31 3.24
C ALA A 402 9.80 23.04 3.27
N ASN A 403 10.25 22.68 4.48
CA ASN A 403 10.83 21.36 4.76
C ASN A 403 9.74 20.38 5.21
N ILE A 404 10.11 19.17 5.69
CA ILE A 404 9.16 18.07 5.94
C ILE A 404 7.93 18.47 6.78
N GLY A 405 8.12 19.03 7.98
CA GLY A 405 7.02 19.25 8.92
C GLY A 405 5.85 20.07 8.37
N PRO A 406 6.06 21.27 7.80
CA PRO A 406 4.98 22.13 7.33
C PRO A 406 4.24 21.63 6.08
N ILE A 407 4.87 20.81 5.23
CA ILE A 407 4.38 20.51 3.87
C ILE A 407 2.91 20.07 3.87
N SER A 408 2.59 19.01 4.60
CA SER A 408 1.23 18.44 4.59
C SER A 408 0.17 19.28 5.31
N HIS A 409 0.53 20.45 5.85
CA HIS A 409 -0.41 21.42 6.42
C HIS A 409 -0.58 22.65 5.53
N LEU A 410 0.22 22.77 4.48
CA LEU A 410 0.21 23.92 3.58
C LEU A 410 -0.18 23.54 2.15
N THR A 411 0.12 22.33 1.70
CA THR A 411 -0.03 21.99 0.26
C THR A 411 -1.47 22.08 -0.23
N SER A 412 -2.49 21.90 0.61
CA SER A 412 -3.90 22.06 0.21
C SER A 412 -4.30 23.49 -0.11
N ARG A 413 -3.67 24.48 0.52
CA ARG A 413 -4.09 25.90 0.44
C ARG A 413 -3.04 26.84 -0.16
N CYS A 414 -1.78 26.41 -0.21
CA CYS A 414 -0.66 27.18 -0.73
C CYS A 414 -0.05 26.49 -1.97
N ARG A 415 0.79 27.24 -2.69
CA ARG A 415 1.72 26.67 -3.68
C ARG A 415 3.05 26.40 -2.97
N VAL A 416 3.33 25.12 -2.70
CA VAL A 416 4.43 24.71 -1.82
C VAL A 416 5.60 24.14 -2.61
N PHE A 417 6.80 24.61 -2.32
CA PHE A 417 8.07 24.14 -2.89
C PHE A 417 8.93 23.47 -1.83
N TRP A 418 9.81 22.58 -2.26
CA TRP A 418 10.79 21.98 -1.37
C TRP A 418 11.88 22.96 -0.96
N PHE A 419 12.21 22.94 0.33
CA PHE A 419 13.29 23.73 0.87
C PHE A 419 14.64 23.42 0.21
N GLY A 420 15.21 24.41 -0.46
CA GLY A 420 16.46 24.33 -1.21
C GLY A 420 16.31 23.92 -2.67
N ASN A 421 15.09 23.69 -3.17
CA ASN A 421 14.85 23.32 -4.58
C ASN A 421 13.69 24.13 -5.19
N THR A 422 13.84 25.45 -5.20
CA THR A 422 12.87 26.38 -5.78
C THR A 422 13.18 26.77 -7.23
N GLN A 423 14.32 26.34 -7.77
CA GLN A 423 14.76 26.55 -9.16
C GLN A 423 14.51 27.98 -9.69
N GLY A 424 14.86 28.99 -8.88
CA GLY A 424 14.72 30.41 -9.24
C GLY A 424 13.38 31.04 -8.87
N VAL A 425 12.41 30.29 -8.37
CA VAL A 425 11.19 30.86 -7.76
C VAL A 425 11.55 31.44 -6.40
N THR A 426 11.34 32.75 -6.23
CA THR A 426 11.46 33.38 -4.91
C THR A 426 10.10 33.33 -4.20
N PRO A 427 9.92 32.49 -3.16
CA PRO A 427 8.65 32.36 -2.45
C PRO A 427 8.33 33.60 -1.60
N GLU A 428 7.06 33.78 -1.25
CA GLU A 428 6.63 34.82 -0.31
C GLU A 428 6.98 34.46 1.14
N TYR A 429 6.90 33.17 1.47
CA TYR A 429 7.16 32.65 2.82
C TYR A 429 8.13 31.48 2.80
N ILE A 430 8.89 31.34 3.88
CA ILE A 430 9.68 30.14 4.17
C ILE A 430 9.21 29.61 5.51
N ALA A 431 8.70 28.37 5.53
CA ALA A 431 8.22 27.69 6.72
C ALA A 431 9.14 26.51 7.06
N LEU A 432 9.72 26.51 8.26
CA LEU A 432 10.69 25.51 8.68
C LEU A 432 10.28 24.85 9.97
N GLU A 433 10.19 23.53 9.98
CA GLU A 433 10.32 22.74 11.21
C GLU A 433 11.81 22.69 11.60
N ASN A 434 12.13 23.16 12.80
CA ASN A 434 13.50 23.36 13.30
C ASN A 434 13.67 22.83 14.73
N THR A 435 12.89 21.82 15.13
CA THR A 435 12.91 21.25 16.49
C THR A 435 14.29 20.72 16.87
N GLY A 436 15.04 20.19 15.90
CA GLY A 436 16.42 19.72 16.09
C GLY A 436 17.50 20.80 16.04
N GLY A 437 17.15 22.07 15.88
CA GLY A 437 18.13 23.17 15.78
C GLY A 437 19.06 23.09 14.57
N LYS A 438 18.64 22.39 13.51
CA LYS A 438 19.41 22.21 12.27
C LYS A 438 19.74 23.55 11.61
N TYR A 439 18.80 24.48 11.63
CA TYR A 439 18.93 25.82 11.07
C TYR A 439 19.21 26.83 12.18
N LYS A 440 20.50 27.02 12.51
CA LYS A 440 20.94 27.97 13.55
C LYS A 440 20.69 29.43 13.16
N ASP A 441 20.83 29.74 11.87
CA ASP A 441 20.51 31.04 11.29
C ASP A 441 19.54 30.86 10.11
N PRO A 442 18.21 30.79 10.39
CA PRO A 442 17.20 30.65 9.34
C PRO A 442 17.22 31.79 8.33
N VAL A 443 17.53 33.02 8.76
CA VAL A 443 17.56 34.21 7.89
C VAL A 443 18.78 34.17 6.98
N GLY A 444 19.95 33.83 7.51
CA GLY A 444 21.16 33.61 6.71
C GLY A 444 21.00 32.46 5.74
N THR A 445 20.34 31.37 6.16
CA THR A 445 20.03 30.25 5.26
C THR A 445 19.10 30.70 4.13
N ALA A 446 18.04 31.45 4.43
CA ALA A 446 17.15 32.03 3.42
C ALA A 446 17.90 32.98 2.47
N ARG A 447 18.83 33.79 2.97
CA ARG A 447 19.68 34.67 2.15
C ARG A 447 20.58 33.89 1.20
N ASN A 448 21.12 32.76 1.63
CA ASN A 448 21.95 31.90 0.78
C ASN A 448 21.14 31.23 -0.33
N LEU A 449 19.90 30.83 -0.03
CA LEU A 449 18.98 30.24 -1.02
C LEU A 449 18.41 31.28 -1.99
N HIS A 450 18.16 32.50 -1.51
CA HIS A 450 17.54 33.59 -2.26
C HIS A 450 18.33 34.89 -2.10
N PRO A 451 19.48 35.04 -2.79
CA PRO A 451 20.40 36.18 -2.59
C PRO A 451 19.78 37.54 -2.93
N ASP A 452 18.83 37.56 -3.87
CA ASP A 452 18.16 38.77 -4.36
C ASP A 452 16.94 39.16 -3.52
N ALA A 453 16.56 38.33 -2.55
CA ALA A 453 15.43 38.59 -1.66
C ALA A 453 15.90 38.87 -0.24
N ARG A 454 15.04 39.53 0.54
CA ARG A 454 15.25 39.73 1.97
C ARG A 454 14.09 39.10 2.72
N TYR A 455 14.41 38.29 3.72
CA TYR A 455 13.43 37.65 4.57
C TYR A 455 13.60 38.11 6.01
N THR A 456 12.48 38.26 6.71
CA THR A 456 12.46 38.51 8.15
C THR A 456 11.65 37.44 8.86
N VAL A 457 12.03 37.10 10.09
CA VAL A 457 11.24 36.18 10.92
C VAL A 457 9.97 36.89 11.35
N THR A 458 8.82 36.29 11.03
CA THR A 458 7.49 36.81 11.39
C THR A 458 6.88 36.05 12.56
N GLY A 459 7.36 34.85 12.86
CA GLY A 459 6.98 34.13 14.06
C GLY A 459 7.79 32.86 14.29
N THR A 460 7.85 32.44 15.55
CA THR A 460 8.42 31.16 15.98
C THR A 460 7.48 30.51 16.99
N ALA A 461 7.12 29.26 16.75
CA ALA A 461 6.15 28.56 17.60
C ALA A 461 6.30 27.05 17.46
N GLY A 462 6.31 26.32 18.58
CA GLY A 462 6.28 24.85 18.57
C GLY A 462 7.44 24.18 17.81
N GLY A 463 8.62 24.81 17.77
CA GLY A 463 9.77 24.32 17.01
C GLY A 463 9.78 24.76 15.54
N TYR A 464 8.78 25.53 15.10
CA TYR A 464 8.67 26.04 13.73
C TYR A 464 9.13 27.49 13.65
N VAL A 465 9.72 27.86 12.51
CA VAL A 465 10.16 29.22 12.18
C VAL A 465 9.48 29.62 10.88
N LEU A 466 8.81 30.78 10.90
CA LEU A 466 8.17 31.37 9.73
C LEU A 466 8.91 32.65 9.32
N LEU A 467 9.38 32.68 8.08
CA LEU A 467 9.97 33.86 7.48
C LEU A 467 9.06 34.41 6.38
N LYS A 468 9.03 35.73 6.23
CA LYS A 468 8.30 36.43 5.19
C LYS A 468 9.26 37.30 4.37
N ARG A 469 9.08 37.29 3.05
CA ARG A 469 9.82 38.15 2.14
C ARG A 469 9.42 39.62 2.36
N MET A 470 10.40 40.50 2.47
CA MET A 470 10.22 41.94 2.46
C MET A 470 10.11 42.42 1.02
N LEU A 471 9.16 43.32 0.78
CA LEU A 471 8.97 43.97 -0.52
C LEU A 471 10.06 45.02 -0.78
#